data_AF-A0A815VZ16-F1
#
_entry.id   AF-A0A815VZ16-F1
#
_cell.length_a   1.000
_cell.length_b   1.000
_cell.length_c   1.000
_cell.angle_alpha   90.00
_cell.angle_beta   90.00
_cell.angle_gamma   90.00
#
_symmetry.space_group_name_H-M   'P 1'
#
loop_
_entity.id
_entity.type
_entity.pdbx_description
1 polymer ?
#
loop_
_entity_poly.entity_id
_entity_poly.type
_entity_poly.pdbx_seq_one_letter_code
_entity_poly.pdbx_strand_id
1 'polypeptide(L)' 'PMVSHVDHNEHSVQIMVNEQGLADLRAKTPKQRAELIIEKCVHPIYKDLLRDYFRHAQRVSFGQHTPHDLKQARSWHIRL' A
#
# COMPACT_ATOMS: atom_id res chain seq x y z
N PRO A 1 -0.21 3.35 3.51
CA PRO A 1 -1.38 4.18 3.87
C PRO A 1 -2.44 4.14 2.77
N MET A 2 -2.97 5.28 2.34
CA MET A 2 -3.97 5.38 1.28
C MET A 2 -3.62 6.54 0.33
N VAL A 3 -3.96 6.40 -0.95
CA VAL A 3 -3.96 7.52 -1.89
C VAL A 3 -4.96 8.60 -1.46
N SER A 4 -4.67 9.87 -1.74
CA SER A 4 -5.55 10.99 -1.35
C SER A 4 -6.85 11.03 -2.19
N HIS A 5 -6.75 10.60 -3.45
CA HIS A 5 -7.83 10.47 -4.43
C HIS A 5 -7.68 9.14 -5.18
N VAL A 6 -8.80 8.52 -5.60
CA VAL A 6 -8.81 7.26 -6.37
C VAL A 6 -9.48 7.50 -7.71
N ASP A 7 -8.68 7.53 -8.78
CA ASP A 7 -9.19 7.54 -10.17
C ASP A 7 -9.34 6.12 -10.71
N HIS A 8 -8.40 5.24 -10.35
CA HIS A 8 -8.35 3.84 -10.79
C HIS A 8 -8.28 2.94 -9.56
N ASN A 9 -9.26 2.07 -9.41
CA ASN A 9 -9.26 1.11 -8.30
C ASN A 9 -8.29 -0.05 -8.57
N GLU A 10 -8.14 -0.93 -7.59
CA GLU A 10 -7.23 -2.08 -7.64
C GLU A 10 -7.60 -3.10 -8.71
N HIS A 11 -8.86 -3.16 -9.14
CA HIS A 11 -9.32 -4.05 -10.19
C HIS A 11 -8.85 -3.58 -11.57
N SER A 12 -8.67 -2.27 -11.75
CA SER A 12 -8.23 -1.64 -13.00
C SER A 12 -6.71 -1.62 -13.19
N VAL A 13 -5.92 -1.89 -12.14
CA VAL A 13 -4.45 -1.83 -12.20
C VAL A 13 -3.82 -3.20 -11.96
N GLN A 14 -3.11 -3.72 -12.96
CA GLN A 14 -2.46 -5.04 -12.88
C GLN A 14 -0.94 -4.97 -12.77
N ILE A 15 -0.27 -3.96 -13.32
CA ILE A 15 1.20 -3.83 -13.27
C ILE A 15 1.56 -2.44 -12.76
N MET A 16 2.53 -2.34 -11.85
CA MET A 16 3.15 -1.08 -11.43
C MET A 16 4.66 -1.14 -11.66
N VAL A 17 5.24 -0.05 -12.16
CA VAL A 17 6.68 0.02 -12.50
C VAL A 17 7.23 1.38 -12.07
N ASN A 18 8.43 1.35 -11.48
CA ASN A 18 9.28 2.52 -11.29
C ASN A 18 10.76 2.13 -11.33
N GLU A 19 11.66 3.03 -10.92
CA GLU A 19 13.10 2.82 -10.91
C GLU A 19 13.56 1.74 -9.90
N GLN A 20 12.75 1.44 -8.88
CA GLN A 20 13.04 0.38 -7.92
C GLN A 20 12.72 -1.01 -8.47
N GLY A 21 11.76 -1.10 -9.40
CA GLY A 21 11.37 -2.36 -10.02
C GLY A 21 9.93 -2.43 -10.50
N LEU A 22 9.48 -3.67 -10.72
CA LEU A 22 8.16 -4.01 -11.28
C LEU A 22 7.37 -4.89 -10.29
N ALA A 23 6.11 -4.54 -10.07
CA ALA A 23 5.15 -5.32 -9.32
C ALA A 23 4.02 -5.79 -10.26
N ASP A 24 3.95 -7.11 -10.48
CA ASP A 24 2.83 -7.77 -11.15
C ASP A 24 1.75 -8.17 -10.14
N LEU A 25 0.59 -7.55 -10.23
CA LEU A 25 -0.52 -7.63 -9.28
C LEU A 25 -1.65 -8.56 -9.73
N ARG A 26 -1.50 -9.25 -10.87
CA ARG A 26 -2.49 -10.20 -11.37
C ARG A 26 -2.71 -11.34 -10.37
N ALA A 27 -3.97 -11.70 -10.15
CA ALA A 27 -4.39 -12.77 -9.24
C ALA A 27 -3.89 -12.64 -7.79
N LYS A 28 -3.65 -11.41 -7.30
CA LYS A 28 -3.21 -11.15 -5.92
C LYS A 28 -4.33 -10.52 -5.08
N THR A 29 -4.49 -11.02 -3.86
CA THR A 29 -5.33 -10.39 -2.83
C THR A 29 -4.78 -9.01 -2.44
N PRO A 30 -5.58 -8.10 -1.85
CA PRO A 30 -5.08 -6.78 -1.44
C PRO A 30 -3.83 -6.83 -0.55
N LYS A 31 -3.73 -7.81 0.35
CA LYS A 31 -2.53 -8.00 1.21
C LYS A 31 -1.31 -8.42 0.41
N GLN A 32 -1.44 -9.39 -0.50
CA GLN A 32 -0.34 -9.79 -1.39
C GLN A 32 0.09 -8.66 -2.33
N ARG A 33 -0.87 -7.83 -2.79
CA ARG A 33 -0.58 -6.62 -3.58
C ARG A 33 0.25 -5.64 -2.77
N ALA A 34 -0.16 -5.34 -1.53
CA ALA A 34 0.56 -4.43 -0.64
C ALA A 34 2.00 -4.92 -0.38
N GLU A 35 2.19 -6.19 -0.05
CA GLU A 35 3.51 -6.79 0.18
C GLU A 35 4.41 -6.66 -1.06
N LEU A 36 3.88 -6.99 -2.25
CA LEU A 36 4.66 -6.91 -3.48
C LEU A 36 5.03 -5.47 -3.86
N ILE A 37 4.08 -4.54 -3.76
CA ILE A 37 4.32 -3.12 -4.06
C ILE A 37 5.39 -2.57 -3.11
N ILE A 38 5.28 -2.85 -1.81
CA ILE A 38 6.27 -2.45 -0.81
C ILE A 38 7.63 -3.05 -1.13
N GLU A 39 7.68 -4.30 -1.57
CA GLU A 39 8.93 -4.96 -1.87
C GLU A 39 9.61 -4.45 -3.14
N LYS A 40 8.84 -4.27 -4.22
CA LYS A 40 9.36 -4.06 -5.57
C LYS A 40 9.35 -2.61 -6.06
N CYS A 41 8.50 -1.75 -5.50
CA CYS A 41 8.27 -0.41 -6.05
C CYS A 41 8.44 0.72 -5.04
N VAL A 42 8.59 0.46 -3.74
CA VAL A 42 8.73 1.54 -2.76
C VAL A 42 10.20 1.95 -2.62
N HIS A 43 10.47 3.26 -2.74
CA HIS A 43 11.81 3.81 -2.54
C HIS A 43 12.38 3.43 -1.15
N PRO A 44 13.68 3.09 -1.02
CA PRO A 44 14.27 2.57 0.22
C PRO A 44 13.97 3.40 1.47
N ILE A 45 14.01 4.73 1.35
CA ILE A 45 13.70 5.69 2.44
C ILE A 45 12.29 5.47 3.03
N TYR A 46 11.31 5.09 2.21
CA TYR A 46 9.91 4.94 2.64
C TYR A 46 9.51 3.49 2.92
N LYS A 47 10.35 2.52 2.57
CA LYS A 47 10.01 1.09 2.60
C LYS A 47 9.67 0.62 4.01
N ASP A 48 10.49 0.99 5.00
CA ASP A 48 10.24 0.61 6.40
C ASP A 48 9.02 1.32 6.98
N LEU A 49 8.84 2.61 6.69
CA LEU A 49 7.65 3.37 7.10
C LEU A 49 6.35 2.75 6.56
N LEU A 50 6.36 2.28 5.31
CA LEU A 50 5.21 1.61 4.69
C LEU A 50 4.96 0.22 5.29
N ARG A 51 6.01 -0.55 5.58
CA ARG A 51 5.90 -1.84 6.29
C ARG A 51 5.33 -1.66 7.68
N ASP A 52 5.77 -0.64 8.42
CA ASP A 52 5.26 -0.33 9.75
C ASP A 52 3.77 0.03 9.73
N TYR A 53 3.36 0.89 8.79
CA TYR A 53 1.94 1.19 8.60
C TYR A 53 1.14 -0.08 8.29
N PHE A 54 1.62 -0.94 7.39
CA PHE A 54 0.91 -2.15 6.99
C PHE A 54 0.78 -3.14 8.16
N ARG A 55 1.85 -3.40 8.91
CA ARG A 55 1.85 -4.25 10.11
C ARG A 55 0.95 -3.68 11.21
N HIS A 56 0.94 -2.37 11.38
CA HIS A 56 0.04 -1.70 12.32
C HIS A 56 -1.42 -1.87 11.90
N ALA A 57 -1.73 -1.56 10.64
CA ALA A 57 -3.07 -1.70 10.08
C ALA A 57 -3.61 -3.14 10.19
N GLN A 58 -2.77 -4.15 9.95
CA GLN A 58 -3.16 -5.56 10.14
C GLN A 58 -3.58 -5.88 11.58
N ARG A 59 -3.00 -5.21 12.58
CA ARG A 59 -3.35 -5.42 14.00
C ARG A 59 -4.60 -4.67 14.43
N VAL A 60 -4.82 -3.46 13.89
CA VAL A 60 -5.88 -2.55 14.41
C VAL A 60 -7.10 -2.42 13.50
N SER A 61 -7.00 -2.83 12.23
CA SER A 61 -8.09 -2.68 11.28
C SER A 61 -9.29 -3.54 11.67
N PHE A 62 -10.48 -2.94 11.64
CA PHE A 62 -11.74 -3.65 11.85
C PHE A 62 -11.94 -4.77 10.82
N GLY A 63 -11.64 -4.49 9.55
CA GLY A 63 -11.68 -5.45 8.45
C GLY A 63 -10.28 -5.91 8.03
N GLN A 64 -10.11 -7.22 7.80
CA GLN A 64 -8.80 -7.83 7.52
C GLN A 64 -8.55 -8.15 6.03
N HIS A 65 -9.52 -7.86 5.17
CA HIS A 65 -9.38 -8.02 3.71
C HIS A 65 -8.44 -6.96 3.13
N THR A 66 -8.72 -5.68 3.41
CA THR A 66 -7.90 -4.52 3.04
C THR A 66 -7.61 -3.69 4.29
N PRO A 67 -6.59 -4.06 5.08
CA PRO A 67 -6.40 -3.49 6.41
C PRO A 67 -5.97 -2.02 6.36
N HIS A 68 -6.67 -1.16 7.10
CA HIS A 68 -6.33 0.26 7.26
C HIS A 68 -6.50 0.72 8.72
N ASP A 69 -5.60 1.56 9.19
CA ASP A 69 -5.87 2.48 10.30
C ASP A 69 -6.41 3.79 9.71
N LEU A 70 -7.71 4.05 9.86
CA LEU A 70 -8.37 5.25 9.32
C LEU A 70 -7.87 6.53 9.95
N LYS A 71 -7.39 6.50 11.21
CA LYS A 71 -6.83 7.68 11.89
C LYS A 71 -5.52 8.14 11.25
N GLN A 72 -4.82 7.22 10.58
CA GLN A 72 -3.48 7.46 10.03
C GLN A 72 -3.41 7.30 8.51
N ALA A 73 -4.48 6.83 7.85
CA ALA A 73 -4.48 6.49 6.42
C ALA A 73 -4.03 7.66 5.52
N ARG A 74 -4.32 8.90 5.93
CA ARG A 74 -3.95 10.12 5.22
C ARG A 74 -2.91 11.00 5.93
N SER A 75 -2.33 10.54 7.04
CA SER A 75 -1.43 11.37 7.86
C SER A 75 -0.16 11.79 7.12
N TRP A 76 0.29 10.99 6.15
CA TRP A 76 1.50 11.28 5.37
C TRP A 76 1.32 12.50 4.46
N HIS A 77 0.13 12.66 3.88
CA HIS A 77 -0.21 13.81 3.03
C HIS A 77 -0.31 15.11 3.84
N ILE A 78 -0.69 15.01 5.12
CA ILE A 78 -0.85 16.17 6.02
C ILE A 78 0.51 16.68 6.54
N ARG A 79 1.53 15.83 6.62
CA ARG A 79 2.87 16.20 7.12
C ARG A 79 3.77 16.87 6.07
N LEU A 80 3.31 16.97 4.82
CA LEU A 80 4.05 17.56 3.70
C LEU A 80 4.28 19.05 3.90
#